data_AF-A0A832K2L1-F1
#
_entry.id   AF-A0A832K2L1-F1
#
_cell.length_a   1.000
_cell.length_b   1.000
_cell.length_c   1.000
_cell.angle_alpha   90.00
_cell.angle_beta   90.00
_cell.angle_gamma   90.00
#
_symmetry.space_group_name_H-M   'P 1'
#
loop_
_entity.id
_entity.type
_entity.pdbx_description
1 polymer ?
#
loop_
_entity_poly.entity_id
_entity_poly.type
_entity_poly.pdbx_seq_one_letter_code
_entity_poly.pdbx_strand_id
1 'polypeptide(L)'
;MKCVRTGQENTTTVNALVGDTIEYRLVLTNSGEVTGTNLILTDTVTFDAGINSNTMAYIYMDTATYADSWTYTTDPTFATWQPWGSTPPYGATNVKGLRWKFNTLGPGQQKQVKFRAQIK
;
A
#
# COMPACT_ATOMS: atom_id res chain seq x y z
N MET A 1 17.31 -10.68 -21.11
CA MET A 1 16.74 -9.36 -21.48
C MET A 1 15.65 -9.05 -20.47
N LYS A 2 15.86 -8.09 -19.56
CA LYS A 2 14.84 -7.69 -18.57
C LYS A 2 13.84 -6.79 -19.30
N CYS A 3 12.66 -7.31 -19.62
CA CYS A 3 11.56 -6.46 -20.07
C CYS A 3 11.13 -5.66 -18.85
N VAL A 4 11.31 -4.33 -18.89
CA VAL A 4 10.67 -3.44 -17.92
C VAL A 4 9.53 -2.78 -18.68
N ARG A 5 8.28 -3.13 -18.37
CA ARG A 5 7.12 -2.36 -18.84
C ARG A 5 6.92 -1.18 -17.90
N THR A 6 7.21 0.03 -18.38
CA THR A 6 6.90 1.28 -17.68
C THR A 6 5.76 2.01 -18.40
N GLY A 7 4.92 2.74 -17.64
CA GLY A 7 4.00 3.74 -18.21
C GLY A 7 2.58 3.28 -18.57
N GLN A 8 2.09 2.13 -18.08
CA GLN A 8 0.65 1.83 -18.13
C GLN A 8 -0.04 2.40 -16.89
N GLU A 9 -0.77 3.49 -17.07
CA GLU A 9 -1.57 4.13 -16.02
C GLU A 9 -3.05 4.10 -16.43
N ASN A 10 -3.96 4.04 -15.45
CA ASN A 10 -5.42 4.17 -15.65
C ASN A 10 -6.06 3.12 -16.59
N THR A 11 -5.49 1.92 -16.69
CA THR A 11 -6.11 0.78 -17.40
C THR A 11 -6.80 -0.16 -16.41
N THR A 12 -7.84 -0.86 -16.86
CA THR A 12 -8.53 -1.87 -16.05
C THR A 12 -7.75 -3.19 -15.93
N THR A 13 -6.78 -3.41 -16.82
CA THR A 13 -5.91 -4.58 -16.80
C THR A 13 -4.53 -4.20 -17.32
N VAL A 14 -3.50 -4.76 -16.69
CA VAL A 14 -2.11 -4.63 -17.10
C VAL A 14 -1.55 -6.04 -17.21
N ASN A 15 -0.91 -6.35 -18.34
CA ASN A 15 -0.19 -7.61 -18.51
C ASN A 15 1.17 -7.49 -17.81
N ALA A 16 1.34 -8.25 -16.74
CA ALA A 16 2.57 -8.23 -15.94
C ALA A 16 3.18 -9.63 -15.85
N LEU A 17 4.51 -9.68 -15.76
CA LEU A 17 5.31 -10.89 -15.70
C LEU A 17 5.93 -11.05 -14.31
N VAL A 18 6.31 -12.29 -13.98
CA VAL A 18 7.14 -12.56 -12.81
C VAL A 18 8.38 -11.66 -12.81
N GLY A 19 8.64 -11.00 -11.69
CA GLY A 19 9.73 -10.05 -11.50
C GLY A 19 9.34 -8.59 -11.75
N ASP A 20 8.18 -8.30 -12.35
CA ASP A 20 7.70 -6.93 -12.54
C ASP A 20 7.39 -6.27 -11.19
N THR A 21 7.80 -5.02 -11.03
CA THR A 21 7.43 -4.18 -9.88
C THR A 21 6.29 -3.28 -10.26
N ILE A 22 5.19 -3.37 -9.51
CA ILE A 22 4.05 -2.47 -9.61
C ILE A 22 4.21 -1.38 -8.56
N GLU A 23 4.09 -0.12 -8.99
CA GLU A 23 4.03 1.05 -8.10
C GLU A 23 2.57 1.51 -7.95
N TYR A 24 2.14 1.63 -6.70
CA TYR A 24 0.82 2.12 -6.34
C TYR A 24 0.94 3.51 -5.72
N ARG A 25 -0.06 4.35 -6.00
CA ARG A 25 -0.18 5.71 -5.47
C ARG A 25 -1.60 5.91 -4.97
N LEU A 26 -1.73 6.11 -3.67
CA LEU A 26 -3.00 6.34 -3.02
C LEU A 26 -3.07 7.81 -2.64
N VAL A 27 -4.18 8.44 -3.03
CA VAL A 27 -4.44 9.85 -2.81
C VAL A 27 -5.64 9.97 -1.89
N LEU A 28 -5.45 10.67 -0.77
CA LEU A 28 -6.50 10.99 0.18
C LEU A 28 -6.78 12.50 0.13
N THR A 29 -8.00 12.87 -0.23
CA THR A 29 -8.43 14.26 -0.35
C THR A 29 -9.58 14.52 0.62
N ASN A 30 -9.49 15.60 1.40
CA ASN A 30 -10.61 16.09 2.20
C ASN A 30 -11.39 17.14 1.39
N SER A 31 -12.52 16.73 0.81
CA SER A 31 -13.43 17.60 0.08
C SER A 31 -14.45 18.33 0.98
N GLY A 32 -14.42 18.07 2.29
CA GLY A 32 -15.29 18.73 3.25
C GLY A 32 -14.71 20.05 3.76
N GLU A 33 -15.48 20.71 4.62
CA GLU A 33 -15.13 22.01 5.23
C GLU A 33 -14.50 21.88 6.62
N VAL A 34 -14.44 20.65 7.16
CA VAL A 34 -13.93 20.36 8.51
C VAL A 34 -12.67 19.50 8.43
N THR A 35 -11.70 19.78 9.30
CA THR A 35 -10.48 18.98 9.43
C THR A 35 -10.80 17.55 9.87
N GLY A 36 -10.45 16.58 9.03
CA GLY A 36 -10.47 15.16 9.41
C GLY A 36 -9.33 14.87 10.39
N THR A 37 -9.61 14.04 11.41
CA THR A 37 -8.62 13.63 12.41
C THR A 37 -8.57 12.11 12.55
N ASN A 38 -7.40 11.57 12.95
CA ASN A 38 -7.19 10.12 13.14
C ASN A 38 -7.63 9.25 11.93
N LEU A 39 -7.30 9.70 10.73
CA LEU A 39 -7.64 9.02 9.49
C LEU A 39 -6.75 7.79 9.31
N ILE A 40 -7.34 6.68 8.85
CA ILE A 40 -6.62 5.44 8.57
C ILE A 40 -6.94 5.00 7.15
N LEU A 41 -5.90 4.89 6.32
CA LEU A 41 -5.97 4.31 4.99
C LEU A 41 -5.47 2.88 5.06
N THR A 42 -6.28 1.91 4.62
CA THR A 42 -5.93 0.49 4.63
C THR A 42 -6.06 -0.09 3.22
N ASP A 43 -5.04 -0.81 2.78
CA ASP A 43 -5.06 -1.63 1.57
C ASP A 43 -4.90 -3.10 1.95
N THR A 44 -5.90 -3.91 1.62
CA THR A 44 -5.95 -5.36 1.92
C THR A 44 -5.92 -6.23 0.67
N VAL A 45 -5.88 -5.64 -0.51
CA VAL A 45 -6.10 -6.36 -1.77
C VAL A 45 -4.79 -6.62 -2.50
N THR A 46 -3.83 -5.68 -2.40
CA THR A 46 -2.57 -5.75 -3.14
C THR A 46 -1.82 -7.06 -2.97
N PHE A 47 -1.79 -7.58 -1.75
CA PHE A 47 -1.08 -8.82 -1.41
C PHE A 47 -2.04 -10.00 -1.19
N ASP A 48 -3.33 -9.78 -1.41
CA ASP A 48 -4.36 -10.80 -1.29
C ASP A 48 -4.69 -11.37 -2.67
N ALA A 49 -3.84 -12.29 -3.14
CA ALA A 49 -4.15 -13.12 -4.31
C ALA A 49 -4.91 -14.40 -3.91
N GLY A 50 -5.61 -14.39 -2.79
CA GLY A 50 -6.26 -15.55 -2.18
C GLY A 50 -5.39 -16.21 -1.10
N ILE A 51 -6.06 -17.02 -0.26
CA ILE A 51 -5.51 -17.60 0.98
C ILE A 51 -4.16 -18.31 0.79
N ASN A 52 -3.83 -18.78 -0.42
CA ASN A 52 -2.64 -19.60 -0.70
C ASN A 52 -1.72 -19.09 -1.83
N SER A 53 -1.99 -17.93 -2.43
CA SER A 53 -1.18 -17.42 -3.54
C SER A 53 -0.36 -16.23 -3.08
N ASN A 54 0.85 -16.48 -2.61
CA ASN A 54 1.81 -15.43 -2.25
C ASN A 54 2.54 -14.91 -3.50
N THR A 55 1.77 -14.50 -4.52
CA THR A 55 2.29 -14.08 -5.84
C THR A 55 2.88 -12.68 -5.84
N MET A 56 2.77 -11.96 -4.71
CA MET A 56 3.26 -10.60 -4.55
C MET A 56 4.27 -10.56 -3.40
N ALA A 57 5.42 -9.94 -3.65
CA ALA A 57 6.42 -9.63 -2.64
C ALA A 57 6.40 -8.13 -2.34
N TYR A 58 6.43 -7.79 -1.06
CA TYR A 58 6.62 -6.41 -0.62
C TYR A 58 8.00 -5.90 -1.07
N ILE A 59 8.05 -4.68 -1.60
CA ILE A 59 9.30 -4.01 -1.97
C ILE A 59 9.53 -2.79 -1.08
N TYR A 60 8.50 -1.94 -0.96
CA TYR A 60 8.62 -0.66 -0.27
C TYR A 60 7.24 -0.09 0.05
N MET A 61 7.14 0.73 1.09
CA MET A 61 6.05 1.67 1.29
C MET A 61 6.56 2.98 1.86
N ASP A 62 5.82 4.06 1.59
CA ASP A 62 6.05 5.34 2.22
C ASP A 62 5.83 5.24 3.74
N THR A 63 6.76 5.84 4.48
CA THR A 63 6.79 5.85 5.95
C THR A 63 6.79 7.29 6.46
N ALA A 64 7.70 7.66 7.36
CA ALA A 64 7.82 9.01 7.89
C ALA A 64 7.96 10.04 6.76
N THR A 65 7.47 11.26 6.98
CA THR A 65 7.30 12.36 6.00
C THR A 65 6.00 12.28 5.18
N TYR A 66 5.49 11.08 4.90
CA TYR A 66 4.29 10.90 4.08
C TYR A 66 3.06 10.55 4.93
N ALA A 67 3.24 9.72 5.95
CA ALA A 67 2.23 9.36 6.93
C ALA A 67 2.72 9.64 8.36
N ASP A 68 1.78 9.84 9.28
CA ASP A 68 2.06 10.03 10.70
C ASP A 68 2.43 8.70 11.38
N SER A 69 1.88 7.58 10.89
CA SER A 69 2.31 6.23 11.25
C SER A 69 1.91 5.22 10.17
N TRP A 70 2.52 4.04 10.20
CA TRP A 70 2.28 2.96 9.24
C TRP A 70 2.36 1.61 9.92
N THR A 71 1.72 0.59 9.34
CA THR A 71 1.83 -0.79 9.79
C THR A 71 1.43 -1.75 8.67
N TYR A 72 1.65 -3.04 8.90
CA TYR A 72 1.25 -4.12 8.02
C TYR A 72 0.61 -5.26 8.82
N THR A 73 -0.01 -6.18 8.09
CA THR A 73 -0.48 -7.45 8.65
C THR A 73 -0.06 -8.62 7.79
N THR A 74 0.17 -9.76 8.42
CA THR A 74 0.33 -11.08 7.79
C THR A 74 -0.88 -11.98 8.05
N ASP A 75 -1.87 -11.47 8.78
CA ASP A 75 -3.11 -12.15 9.12
C ASP A 75 -4.11 -11.98 7.97
N PRO A 76 -4.54 -13.09 7.32
CA PRO A 76 -5.46 -13.03 6.20
C PRO A 76 -6.88 -12.57 6.58
N THR A 77 -7.20 -12.52 7.88
CA THR A 77 -8.48 -12.01 8.38
C THR A 77 -8.45 -10.53 8.72
N PHE A 78 -7.27 -9.90 8.63
CA PHE A 78 -7.03 -8.49 8.97
C PHE A 78 -7.41 -8.10 10.41
N ALA A 79 -7.60 -9.09 11.30
CA ALA A 79 -7.98 -8.89 12.69
C ALA A 79 -6.79 -8.39 13.53
N THR A 80 -5.59 -8.84 13.18
CA THR A 80 -4.35 -8.46 13.88
C THR A 80 -3.44 -7.64 12.98
N TRP A 81 -2.84 -6.59 13.53
CA TRP A 81 -1.89 -5.72 12.84
C TRP A 81 -0.62 -5.63 13.65
N GLN A 82 0.51 -5.49 12.98
CA GLN A 82 1.77 -5.19 13.65
C GLN A 82 1.67 -3.84 14.39
N PRO A 83 2.53 -3.59 15.39
CA PRO A 83 2.58 -2.29 16.04
C PRO A 83 2.76 -1.14 15.04
N TRP A 84 2.17 0.01 15.35
CA TRP A 84 2.40 1.24 14.59
C TRP A 84 3.90 1.57 14.50
N GLY A 85 4.37 1.92 13.31
CA GLY A 85 5.78 2.11 12.96
C GLY A 85 6.45 0.87 12.31
N SER A 86 5.73 -0.24 12.17
CA SER A 86 6.30 -1.48 11.63
C SER A 86 6.28 -1.52 10.10
N THR A 87 7.39 -1.94 9.50
CA THR A 87 7.49 -2.21 8.06
C THR A 87 7.70 -3.70 7.79
N PRO A 88 7.11 -4.27 6.72
CA PRO A 88 7.48 -5.61 6.29
C PRO A 88 8.95 -5.66 5.87
N PRO A 89 9.64 -6.81 6.03
CA PRO A 89 10.94 -7.03 5.42
C PRO A 89 10.87 -6.93 3.89
N TYR A 90 11.93 -6.40 3.26
CA TYR A 90 12.04 -6.38 1.81
C TYR A 90 11.92 -7.80 1.25
N GLY A 91 11.07 -7.97 0.23
CA GLY A 91 10.81 -9.25 -0.41
C GLY A 91 9.82 -10.15 0.34
N ALA A 92 9.22 -9.70 1.45
CA ALA A 92 8.25 -10.49 2.20
C ALA A 92 7.03 -10.84 1.34
N THR A 93 6.69 -12.14 1.28
CA THR A 93 5.60 -12.68 0.47
C THR A 93 4.36 -13.05 1.29
N ASN A 94 4.44 -12.95 2.62
CA ASN A 94 3.36 -13.25 3.55
C ASN A 94 2.58 -12.02 4.00
N VAL A 95 2.86 -10.84 3.43
CA VAL A 95 2.08 -9.62 3.70
C VAL A 95 0.65 -9.85 3.21
N LYS A 96 -0.34 -9.37 3.96
CA LYS A 96 -1.77 -9.43 3.62
C LYS A 96 -2.38 -8.04 3.50
N GLY A 97 -1.89 -7.07 4.25
CA GLY A 97 -2.35 -5.69 4.11
C GLY A 97 -1.33 -4.67 4.60
N LEU A 98 -1.47 -3.46 4.06
CA LEU A 98 -0.73 -2.26 4.46
C LEU A 98 -1.70 -1.22 5.01
N ARG A 99 -1.22 -0.42 5.95
CA ARG A 99 -2.04 0.61 6.61
C ARG A 99 -1.22 1.84 6.94
N TRP A 100 -1.79 3.02 6.72
CA TRP A 100 -1.23 4.32 7.05
C TRP A 100 -2.19 5.12 7.91
N LYS A 101 -1.65 5.83 8.91
CA LYS A 101 -2.37 6.76 9.76
C LYS A 101 -1.99 8.19 9.40
N PHE A 102 -3.00 9.06 9.37
CA PHE A 102 -2.84 10.50 9.26
C PHE A 102 -3.56 11.17 10.44
N ASN A 103 -2.84 11.94 11.23
CA ASN A 103 -3.40 12.59 12.42
C ASN A 103 -4.39 13.68 12.05
N THR A 104 -4.10 14.42 10.97
CA THR A 104 -4.93 15.51 10.46
C THR A 104 -4.94 15.54 8.93
N LEU A 105 -6.06 16.00 8.37
CA LEU A 105 -6.22 16.41 6.99
C LEU A 105 -7.21 17.57 6.92
N GLY A 106 -6.71 18.79 6.75
CA GLY A 106 -7.51 20.00 6.70
C GLY A 106 -8.42 20.10 5.47
N PRO A 107 -9.36 21.05 5.44
CA PRO A 107 -10.25 21.28 4.30
C PRO A 107 -9.47 21.56 3.02
N GLY A 108 -9.82 20.88 1.91
CA GLY A 108 -9.13 20.99 0.63
C GLY A 108 -7.72 20.40 0.59
N GLN A 109 -7.21 19.86 1.70
CA GLN A 109 -5.89 19.25 1.73
C GLN A 109 -5.89 17.85 1.10
N GLN A 110 -4.74 17.51 0.53
CA GLN A 110 -4.46 16.20 -0.02
C GLN A 110 -3.22 15.63 0.66
N LYS A 111 -3.28 14.35 1.01
CA LYS A 111 -2.11 13.54 1.36
C LYS A 111 -1.98 12.39 0.37
N GLN A 112 -0.76 11.95 0.15
CA GLN A 112 -0.48 10.82 -0.72
C GLN A 112 0.50 9.86 -0.05
N VAL A 113 0.32 8.58 -0.32
CA VAL A 113 1.28 7.53 0.01
C VAL A 113 1.48 6.63 -1.20
N LYS A 114 2.68 6.08 -1.31
CA LYS A 114 3.07 5.15 -2.35
C LYS A 114 3.56 3.86 -1.72
N PHE A 115 3.40 2.77 -2.45
CA PHE A 115 4.07 1.54 -2.14
C PHE A 115 4.38 0.77 -3.41
N ARG A 116 5.29 -0.19 -3.29
CA ARG A 116 5.72 -1.05 -4.39
C ARG A 116 5.60 -2.51 -3.99
N ALA A 117 5.14 -3.31 -4.92
CA ALA A 117 5.08 -4.76 -4.79
C ALA A 117 5.62 -5.40 -6.07
N GLN A 118 6.23 -6.58 -5.95
CA GLN A 118 6.81 -7.30 -7.08
C GLN A 118 6.09 -8.64 -7.28
N ILE A 119 5.80 -8.98 -8.54
CA ILE A 119 5.23 -10.27 -8.90
C ILE A 119 6.29 -11.37 -8.75
N LYS A 120 5.92 -12.48 -8.12
CA LYS A 120 6.76 -13.66 -7.91
C LYS A 120 6.37 -14.83 -8.79
#